data_AF-A9I6Q7-F1
#
_entry.id   AF-A9I6Q7-F1
#
_cell.length_a   1.000
_cell.length_b   1.000
_cell.length_c   1.000
_cell.angle_alpha   90.00
_cell.angle_beta   90.00
_cell.angle_gamma   90.00
#
_symmetry.space_group_name_H-M   'P 1'
#
loop_
_entity.id
_entity.type
_entity.pdbx_description
1 polymer ?
#
loop_
_entity_poly.entity_id
_entity_poly.type
_entity_poly.pdbx_seq_one_letter_code
_entity_poly.pdbx_strand_id
1 'polypeptide(L)'
;MKKSRFTDSQIIEAIKRVEAGLAVPELCRDLGISSATFYKWRSKYGGMDVSLMARMKELEAENARLRKMYVEEKLKAEIVTEALEKSGEAISPPRDGPTCRARSRRIDPDSLRSVQHQPGLLSVRRQD
;
A
#
# COMPACT_ATOMS: atom_id res chain seq x y z
N MET A 1 0.24 -16.38 -14.90
CA MET A 1 1.33 -17.00 -14.12
C MET A 1 0.94 -18.44 -13.77
N LYS A 2 1.87 -19.40 -13.87
CA LYS A 2 1.60 -20.77 -13.40
C LYS A 2 1.39 -20.73 -11.88
N LYS A 3 0.37 -21.44 -11.37
CA LYS A 3 0.15 -21.55 -9.92
C LYS A 3 1.34 -22.29 -9.29
N SER A 4 1.87 -21.73 -8.21
CA SER A 4 2.92 -22.37 -7.41
C SER A 4 2.38 -23.69 -6.84
N ARG A 5 3.25 -24.72 -6.71
CA ARG A 5 2.92 -25.96 -5.97
C ARG A 5 2.70 -25.70 -4.49
N PHE A 6 3.31 -24.64 -3.95
CA PHE A 6 3.22 -24.28 -2.54
C PHE A 6 2.20 -23.15 -2.35
N THR A 7 1.37 -23.30 -1.32
CA THR A 7 0.46 -22.24 -0.86
C THR A 7 1.25 -21.11 -0.22
N ASP A 8 0.71 -19.88 -0.26
CA ASP A 8 1.37 -18.72 0.35
C ASP A 8 1.64 -18.93 1.85
N SER A 9 0.72 -19.61 2.56
CA SER A 9 0.89 -19.92 3.99
C SER A 9 2.07 -20.85 4.26
N GLN A 10 2.25 -21.89 3.43
CA GLN A 10 3.39 -22.81 3.52
C GLN A 10 4.72 -22.07 3.27
N ILE A 11 4.71 -21.11 2.34
CA ILE A 11 5.90 -20.30 2.03
C ILE A 11 6.29 -19.43 3.23
N ILE A 12 5.32 -18.77 3.88
CA ILE A 12 5.58 -17.95 5.07
C ILE A 12 6.08 -18.81 6.23
N GLU A 13 5.47 -19.98 6.46
CA GLU A 13 5.92 -20.90 7.50
C GLU A 13 7.38 -21.35 7.28
N ALA A 14 7.76 -21.64 6.02
CA ALA A 14 9.13 -21.96 5.67
C ALA A 14 10.10 -20.79 5.95
N ILE A 15 9.69 -19.54 5.68
CA ILE A 15 10.51 -18.36 6.00
C ILE A 15 10.67 -18.20 7.53
N LYS A 16 9.58 -18.34 8.29
CA LYS A 16 9.59 -18.26 9.76
C LYS A 16 10.50 -19.33 10.40
N ARG A 17 10.51 -20.54 9.85
CA ARG A 17 11.41 -21.63 10.28
C ARG A 17 12.89 -21.21 10.17
N VAL A 18 13.27 -20.55 9.09
CA VAL A 18 14.64 -20.01 8.91
C VAL A 18 14.91 -18.84 9.84
N GLU A 19 13.93 -17.95 10.06
CA GLU A 19 14.05 -16.86 11.03
C GLU A 19 14.17 -17.36 12.48
N ALA A 20 13.57 -18.52 12.79
CA ALA A 20 13.72 -19.20 14.07
C ALA A 20 15.06 -19.95 14.24
N GLY A 21 15.94 -19.93 13.23
CA GLY A 21 17.29 -20.46 13.31
C GLY A 21 17.56 -21.72 12.49
N LEU A 22 16.61 -22.22 11.69
CA LEU A 22 16.90 -23.33 10.77
C LEU A 22 17.81 -22.89 9.61
N ALA A 23 18.77 -23.73 9.27
CA ALA A 23 19.65 -23.49 8.15
C ALA A 23 18.88 -23.62 6.82
N VAL A 24 19.03 -22.62 5.95
CA VAL A 24 18.45 -22.61 4.58
C VAL A 24 18.72 -23.90 3.79
N PRO A 25 19.94 -24.49 3.77
CA PRO A 25 20.18 -25.72 3.02
C PRO A 25 19.37 -26.93 3.54
N GLU A 26 19.14 -27.03 4.85
CA GLU A 26 18.33 -28.10 5.44
C GLU A 26 16.86 -27.95 5.03
N LEU A 27 16.31 -26.73 5.14
CA LEU A 27 14.95 -26.43 4.68
C LEU A 27 14.76 -26.77 3.18
N CYS A 28 15.76 -26.47 2.36
CA CYS A 28 15.72 -26.76 0.93
C CYS A 28 15.67 -28.27 0.63
N ARG A 29 16.36 -29.09 1.43
CA ARG A 29 16.32 -30.56 1.36
C ARG A 29 14.96 -31.09 1.77
N ASP A 30 14.43 -30.61 2.90
CA ASP A 30 13.13 -31.06 3.45
C ASP A 30 11.96 -30.76 2.51
N LEU A 31 11.93 -29.54 1.95
CA LEU A 31 10.84 -29.10 1.06
C LEU A 31 11.07 -29.51 -0.41
N GLY A 32 12.23 -30.07 -0.74
CA GLY A 32 12.59 -30.42 -2.12
C GLY A 32 12.65 -29.19 -3.04
N ILE A 33 13.13 -28.05 -2.53
CA ILE A 33 13.23 -26.79 -3.27
C ILE A 33 14.68 -26.37 -3.46
N SER A 34 14.95 -25.60 -4.51
CA SER A 34 16.24 -24.96 -4.69
C SER A 34 16.40 -23.75 -3.76
N SER A 35 17.64 -23.44 -3.34
CA SER A 35 17.94 -22.22 -2.57
C SER A 35 17.48 -20.95 -3.29
N ALA A 36 17.56 -20.93 -4.63
CA ALA A 36 17.09 -19.80 -5.43
C ALA A 36 15.57 -19.59 -5.29
N THR A 37 14.79 -20.67 -5.18
CA THR A 37 13.35 -20.60 -4.91
C THR A 37 13.08 -19.98 -3.55
N PHE A 38 13.81 -20.42 -2.52
CA PHE A 38 13.67 -19.87 -1.17
C PHE A 38 13.97 -18.36 -1.12
N TYR A 39 15.05 -17.89 -1.76
CA TYR A 39 15.35 -16.45 -1.76
C TYR A 39 14.32 -15.62 -2.55
N LYS A 40 13.74 -16.18 -3.63
CA LYS A 40 12.59 -15.55 -4.30
C LYS A 40 11.39 -15.42 -3.36
N TRP A 41 11.12 -16.45 -2.56
CA TRP A 41 10.07 -16.39 -1.54
C TRP A 41 10.38 -15.33 -0.47
N ARG A 42 11.62 -15.28 0.03
CA ARG A 42 12.04 -14.28 1.01
C ARG A 42 11.90 -12.85 0.47
N SER A 43 12.18 -12.61 -0.80
CA SER A 43 11.96 -11.29 -1.43
C SER A 43 10.49 -10.92 -1.55
N LYS A 44 9.60 -11.89 -1.80
CA LYS A 44 8.16 -11.64 -2.02
C LYS A 44 7.34 -11.61 -0.73
N TYR A 45 7.70 -12.43 0.26
CA TYR A 45 6.93 -12.67 1.48
C TYR A 45 7.72 -12.36 2.76
N GLY A 46 8.99 -11.95 2.66
CA GLY A 46 9.80 -11.58 3.83
C GLY A 46 9.18 -10.38 4.56
N GLY A 47 9.11 -10.47 5.89
CA GLY A 47 8.45 -9.45 6.71
C GLY A 47 6.91 -9.44 6.64
N MET A 48 6.28 -10.34 5.88
CA MET A 48 4.83 -10.55 5.93
C MET A 48 4.45 -11.65 6.90
N ASP A 49 3.49 -11.37 7.77
CA ASP A 49 2.84 -12.37 8.61
C ASP A 49 1.61 -12.99 7.92
N VAL A 50 1.24 -14.20 8.35
CA VAL A 50 0.06 -14.92 7.85
C VAL A 50 -1.22 -14.11 8.10
N SER A 51 -1.30 -13.43 9.24
CA SER A 51 -2.42 -12.54 9.60
C SER A 51 -2.54 -11.34 8.65
N LEU A 52 -1.41 -10.73 8.28
CA LEU A 52 -1.35 -9.62 7.33
C LEU A 52 -1.79 -10.04 5.92
N MET A 53 -1.43 -11.25 5.50
CA MET A 53 -1.86 -11.78 4.20
C MET A 53 -3.36 -12.07 4.13
N ALA A 54 -3.94 -12.63 5.20
CA ALA A 54 -5.37 -12.86 5.28
C ALA A 54 -6.16 -11.55 5.15
N ARG A 55 -5.74 -10.52 5.90
CA ARG A 55 -6.31 -9.18 5.82
C ARG A 55 -6.12 -8.55 4.44
N MET A 56 -4.98 -8.77 3.79
CA MET A 56 -4.71 -8.23 2.46
C MET A 56 -5.63 -8.85 1.40
N LYS A 57 -5.85 -10.17 1.45
CA LYS A 57 -6.80 -10.85 0.55
C LYS A 57 -8.23 -10.39 0.75
N GLU A 58 -8.66 -10.16 1.99
CA GLU A 58 -9.98 -9.61 2.30
C GLU A 58 -10.14 -8.19 1.74
N LEU A 59 -9.14 -7.33 1.94
CA LEU A 59 -9.12 -5.98 1.39
C LEU A 59 -9.12 -5.97 -0.14
N GLU A 60 -8.40 -6.88 -0.79
CA GLU A 60 -8.43 -7.03 -2.26
C GLU A 60 -9.81 -7.45 -2.76
N ALA A 61 -10.46 -8.41 -2.09
CA ALA A 61 -11.79 -8.86 -2.44
C ALA A 61 -12.84 -7.74 -2.29
N GLU A 62 -12.76 -6.98 -1.20
CA GLU A 62 -13.64 -5.83 -0.98
C GLU A 62 -13.38 -4.72 -2.00
N ASN A 63 -12.11 -4.42 -2.32
CA ASN A 63 -11.79 -3.42 -3.34
C ASN A 63 -12.30 -3.84 -4.72
N ALA A 64 -12.20 -5.12 -5.08
CA ALA A 64 -12.77 -5.64 -6.32
C ALA A 64 -14.30 -5.51 -6.35
N ARG A 65 -14.99 -5.80 -5.24
CA ARG A 65 -16.44 -5.64 -5.10
C ARG A 65 -16.85 -4.17 -5.25
N LEU A 66 -16.17 -3.28 -4.53
CA LEU A 66 -16.43 -1.84 -4.56
C LEU A 66 -16.18 -1.25 -5.96
N ARG A 67 -15.10 -1.65 -6.63
CA ARG A 67 -14.82 -1.22 -8.01
C ARG A 67 -15.90 -1.66 -8.98
N LYS A 68 -16.38 -2.91 -8.85
CA LYS A 68 -17.47 -3.41 -9.69
C LYS A 68 -18.74 -2.57 -9.49
N MET A 69 -19.13 -2.35 -8.24
CA MET A 69 -20.30 -1.53 -7.91
C MET A 69 -20.14 -0.09 -8.40
N TYR A 70 -18.95 0.52 -8.24
CA TYR A 70 -18.67 1.86 -8.71
C TYR A 70 -18.82 2.00 -10.22
N VAL A 71 -18.30 1.03 -10.98
CA VAL A 71 -18.45 1.02 -12.45
C VAL A 71 -19.91 0.84 -12.84
N GLU A 72 -20.63 -0.10 -12.22
CA GLU A 72 -22.06 -0.31 -12.50
C GLU A 72 -22.88 0.96 -12.21
N GLU A 73 -22.61 1.65 -11.10
CA GLU A 73 -23.31 2.89 -10.75
C GLU A 73 -22.95 4.04 -11.68
N LYS A 74 -21.68 4.16 -12.06
CA LYS A 74 -21.23 5.17 -13.02
C LYS A 74 -21.89 4.99 -14.39
N LEU A 75 -22.00 3.74 -14.85
CA LEU A 75 -22.70 3.41 -16.11
C LEU A 75 -24.18 3.77 -16.05
N LYS A 76 -24.88 3.53 -14.93
CA LYS A 76 -26.28 3.95 -14.76
C LYS A 76 -26.42 5.47 -14.83
N ALA A 77 -25.52 6.21 -14.18
CA ALA A 77 -25.52 7.66 -14.23
C ALA A 77 -25.32 8.17 -15.66
N GLU A 78 -24.39 7.56 -16.42
CA GLU A 78 -24.15 7.89 -17.83
C GLU A 78 -25.36 7.62 -18.72
N ILE A 79 -26.05 6.49 -18.53
CA ILE A 79 -27.28 6.15 -19.25
C ILE A 79 -28.40 7.16 -18.95
N VAL A 80 -28.54 7.56 -17.68
CA VAL A 80 -29.53 8.57 -17.29
C VAL A 80 -29.20 9.92 -17.91
N THR A 81 -27.93 10.34 -17.92
CA THR A 81 -27.54 11.59 -18.58
C THR A 81 -27.77 11.52 -20.09
N GLU A 82 -27.42 10.42 -20.76
CA GLU A 82 -27.66 10.28 -22.20
C GLU A 82 -29.18 10.32 -22.50
N ALA A 83 -30.00 9.64 -21.70
CA ALA A 83 -31.44 9.66 -21.86
C ALA A 83 -32.04 11.07 -21.70
N LEU A 84 -31.56 11.84 -20.73
CA LEU A 84 -31.99 13.21 -20.48
C LEU A 84 -31.52 14.18 -21.58
N GLU A 85 -30.29 14.00 -22.09
CA GLU A 85 -29.77 14.75 -23.23
C GLU A 85 -30.58 14.48 -24.51
N LYS A 86 -31.04 13.24 -24.71
CA LYS A 86 -31.89 12.84 -25.85
C LYS A 86 -33.32 13.34 -25.75
N SER A 87 -33.85 13.51 -24.53
CA SER A 87 -35.19 14.04 -24.28
C SER A 87 -35.28 15.57 -24.25
N GLY A 88 -34.16 16.28 -24.43
CA GLY A 88 -34.12 17.75 -24.52
C GLY A 88 -34.25 18.49 -23.19
N GLU A 89 -34.22 17.78 -22.06
CA GLU A 89 -34.30 18.38 -20.72
C GLU A 89 -32.86 18.59 -20.19
N ALA A 90 -32.32 19.79 -20.37
CA ALA A 90 -30.96 20.11 -19.97
C ALA A 90 -30.84 20.20 -18.44
N ILE A 91 -30.32 19.14 -17.80
CA ILE A 91 -29.92 19.18 -16.39
C ILE A 91 -28.39 19.21 -16.33
N SER A 92 -27.86 20.25 -15.69
CA SER A 92 -26.42 20.41 -15.48
C SER A 92 -25.87 19.27 -14.61
N PRO A 93 -24.66 18.75 -14.89
CA PRO A 93 -24.11 17.61 -14.16
C PRO A 93 -23.98 17.93 -12.65
N PRO A 94 -24.19 16.94 -11.75
CA PRO A 94 -23.91 17.12 -10.34
C PRO A 94 -22.45 17.52 -10.19
N ARG A 95 -22.19 18.74 -9.70
CA ARG A 95 -20.83 19.17 -9.39
C ARG A 95 -20.37 18.37 -8.18
N ASP A 96 -19.31 17.60 -8.33
CA ASP A 96 -18.58 16.98 -7.23
C ASP A 96 -18.07 18.05 -6.26
N GLY A 97 -18.92 18.45 -5.31
CA GLY A 97 -18.60 19.31 -4.17
C GLY A 97 -17.96 20.67 -4.49
N PRO A 98 -17.78 21.54 -3.48
CA PRO A 98 -16.88 22.65 -3.62
C PRO A 98 -15.46 22.09 -3.76
N THR A 99 -14.88 22.20 -4.96
CA THR A 99 -13.42 22.14 -5.08
C THR A 99 -12.86 23.22 -4.17
N CYS A 100 -12.23 22.81 -3.08
CA CYS A 100 -11.40 23.67 -2.27
C CYS A 100 -10.33 24.24 -3.22
N ARG A 101 -10.56 25.46 -3.72
CA ARG A 101 -9.53 26.27 -4.35
C ARG A 101 -8.59 26.71 -3.24
N ALA A 102 -7.83 25.76 -2.70
CA ALA A 102 -6.67 26.06 -1.89
C ALA A 102 -5.77 26.89 -2.81
N ARG A 103 -5.69 28.19 -2.51
CA ARG A 103 -4.61 29.03 -3.05
C ARG A 103 -3.34 28.26 -2.71
N SER A 104 -2.65 27.73 -3.72
CA SER A 104 -1.27 27.30 -3.55
C SER A 104 -0.51 28.50 -3.03
N ARG A 105 -0.32 28.61 -1.72
CA ARG A 105 0.86 29.29 -1.20
C ARG A 105 1.99 28.43 -1.71
N ARG A 106 2.72 28.94 -2.70
CA ARG A 106 4.01 28.37 -3.07
C ARG A 106 4.80 28.32 -1.76
N ILE A 107 5.15 27.13 -1.31
CA ILE A 107 6.13 27.00 -0.24
C ILE A 107 7.45 27.37 -0.92
N ASP A 108 8.02 28.52 -0.59
CA ASP A 108 9.35 28.89 -1.04
C ASP A 108 10.36 27.91 -0.45
N PRO A 109 11.17 27.22 -1.28
CA PRO A 109 12.12 26.21 -0.81
C PRO A 109 13.29 26.79 0.01
N ASP A 110 13.46 28.11 0.06
CA ASP A 110 14.53 28.79 0.81
C ASP A 110 14.23 29.05 2.29
N SER A 111 12.98 28.85 2.74
CA SER A 111 12.62 29.07 4.16
C SER A 111 13.13 27.96 5.10
N LEU A 112 13.74 26.89 4.59
CA LEU A 112 14.23 25.75 5.39
C LEU A 112 15.74 25.79 5.66
N ARG A 113 16.42 26.90 5.32
CA ARG A 113 17.88 27.04 5.48
C ARG A 113 18.33 27.69 6.80
N SER A 114 17.51 27.65 7.85
CA SER A 114 17.89 28.20 9.18
C SER A 114 17.84 27.19 10.32
N VAL A 115 17.71 25.89 10.05
CA VAL A 115 17.87 24.85 11.08
C VAL A 115 19.12 24.03 10.78
N GLN A 116 20.28 24.67 10.83
CA GLN A 116 21.53 23.97 11.07
C GLN A 116 22.30 24.67 12.19
N HIS A 117 22.37 23.94 13.31
CA HIS A 117 23.56 23.82 14.15
C HIS A 117 23.93 25.03 15.03
N GLN A 118 23.57 24.96 16.32
CA GLN A 118 24.44 25.49 17.37
C GLN A 118 25.07 24.30 18.13
N PRO A 119 26.37 24.02 17.94
CA PRO A 119 27.13 23.19 18.85
C PRO A 119 27.48 24.00 20.10
N GLY A 120 27.47 23.34 21.25
CA GLY A 120 27.41 23.99 22.56
C GLY A 120 28.63 24.76 23.02
N LEU A 121 28.49 25.36 24.20
CA LEU A 121 29.58 25.68 25.12
C LEU A 121 29.01 25.71 26.54
N LEU A 122 29.41 24.70 27.31
CA LEU A 122 29.44 24.75 28.77
C LEU A 122 30.19 26.00 29.22
N SER A 123 29.63 26.76 30.15
CA SER A 123 30.46 27.47 31.12
C SER A 123 29.77 27.62 32.47
N VAL A 124 30.55 27.24 33.47
CA VAL A 124 30.34 27.24 34.91
C VAL A 124 30.49 28.67 35.46
N ARG A 125 29.67 29.04 36.47
CA ARG A 125 29.99 29.83 37.71
C ARG A 125 28.71 30.51 38.25
N ARG A 126 28.24 30.09 39.43
CA ARG A 126 28.45 30.68 40.78
C ARG A 126 28.01 32.14 40.88
N GLN A 127 26.97 32.39 41.67
CA GLN A 127 26.73 33.67 42.34
C GLN A 127 26.92 33.42 43.84
N ASP A 128 27.83 34.19 44.44
CA ASP A 128 27.76 34.56 45.86
C ASP A 128 26.67 35.63 46.04
#